data_AF-A0AA43ZB75-F1
#
_entry.id   AF-A0AA43ZB75-F1
#
_cell.length_a   1.000
_cell.length_b   1.000
_cell.length_c   1.000
_cell.angle_alpha   90.00
_cell.angle_beta   90.00
_cell.angle_gamma   90.00
#
_symmetry.space_group_name_H-M   'P 1'
#
loop_
_entity.id
_entity.type
_entity.pdbx_description
1 polymer ?
#
loop_
_entity_poly.entity_id
_entity_poly.type
_entity_poly.pdbx_seq_one_letter_code
_entity_poly.pdbx_strand_id
1 'polypeptide(L)'
;MKEAGWTEPAIAQKLDISISTIRRITKKHGVKTGAAQAALVQQAREQLLDNAFLLDRAQEIAASMVNDDFALAQQIRQKVSEAIESIDPTAGPLALRGLAAAATALKLTQDVCRRALPLERLNEALHVEEMPELVIRVMTAEDVKELRERQRRELAVLNGEVIDDEESPPIPEEGDGIIVIDDSD
;
A
#
# COMPACT_ATOMS: atom_id res chain seq x y z
N MET A 1 13.62 -22.36 -11.55
CA MET A 1 13.61 -20.87 -11.51
C MET A 1 13.07 -20.25 -12.80
N LYS A 2 13.70 -20.40 -13.99
CA LYS A 2 13.16 -19.82 -15.24
C LYS A 2 11.72 -20.28 -15.55
N GLU A 3 11.44 -21.57 -15.41
CA GLU A 3 10.08 -22.13 -15.60
C GLU A 3 9.07 -21.65 -14.54
N ALA A 4 9.55 -21.21 -13.38
CA ALA A 4 8.71 -20.65 -12.31
C ALA A 4 8.43 -19.14 -12.50
N GLY A 5 8.86 -18.54 -13.62
CA GLY A 5 8.62 -17.13 -13.94
C GLY A 5 9.73 -16.17 -13.53
N TRP A 6 10.86 -16.66 -13.00
CA TRP A 6 11.99 -15.79 -12.64
C TRP A 6 12.70 -15.26 -13.89
N THR A 7 12.99 -13.95 -13.90
CA THR A 7 13.78 -13.30 -14.95
C THR A 7 15.28 -13.59 -14.78
N GLU A 8 16.08 -13.50 -15.86
CA GLU A 8 17.52 -13.73 -15.78
C GLU A 8 18.24 -12.82 -14.77
N PRO A 9 17.93 -11.51 -14.68
CA PRO A 9 18.52 -10.64 -13.65
C PRO A 9 18.15 -11.08 -12.23
N ALA A 10 16.89 -11.47 -11.98
CA ALA A 10 16.44 -11.91 -10.67
C ALA A 10 17.15 -13.20 -10.22
N ILE A 11 17.38 -14.13 -11.15
CA ILE A 11 18.16 -15.35 -10.88
C ILE A 11 19.63 -14.99 -10.61
N ALA A 12 20.18 -14.01 -11.35
CA ALA A 12 21.56 -13.55 -11.20
C ALA A 12 21.80 -13.00 -9.80
N GLN A 13 20.89 -12.12 -9.36
CA GLN A 13 20.93 -11.52 -8.04
C GLN A 13 20.74 -12.57 -6.93
N LYS A 14 19.78 -13.49 -7.08
CA LYS A 14 19.53 -14.53 -6.07
C LYS A 14 20.68 -15.51 -5.89
N LEU A 15 21.39 -15.83 -6.97
CA LEU A 15 22.48 -16.81 -6.96
C LEU A 15 23.87 -16.14 -6.84
N ASP A 16 23.92 -14.81 -6.71
CA ASP A 16 25.15 -14.01 -6.69
C ASP A 16 26.13 -14.35 -7.83
N ILE A 17 25.60 -14.43 -9.04
CA ILE A 17 26.39 -14.71 -10.26
C ILE A 17 26.03 -13.72 -11.36
N SER A 18 26.96 -13.54 -12.32
CA SER A 18 26.70 -12.64 -13.44
C SER A 18 25.60 -13.15 -14.38
N ILE A 19 24.85 -12.20 -14.98
CA ILE A 19 23.85 -12.49 -16.01
C ILE A 19 24.47 -13.27 -17.19
N SER A 20 25.70 -12.93 -17.58
CA SER A 20 26.43 -13.63 -18.63
C SER A 20 26.67 -15.11 -18.29
N THR A 21 26.93 -15.42 -17.02
CA THR A 21 27.08 -16.79 -16.52
C THR A 21 25.77 -17.56 -16.64
N ILE A 22 24.64 -16.95 -16.26
CA ILE A 22 23.31 -17.56 -16.41
C ILE A 22 22.97 -17.83 -17.87
N ARG A 23 23.20 -16.86 -18.76
CA ARG A 23 22.97 -17.03 -20.20
C ARG A 23 23.81 -18.16 -20.78
N ARG A 24 25.06 -18.28 -20.34
CA ARG A 24 25.96 -19.37 -20.76
C ARG A 24 25.46 -20.73 -20.27
N ILE A 25 25.06 -20.84 -19.00
CA ILE A 25 24.53 -22.09 -18.41
C ILE A 25 23.24 -22.51 -19.11
N THR A 26 22.29 -21.59 -19.25
CA THR A 26 20.98 -21.86 -19.87
C THR A 26 21.11 -22.28 -21.34
N LYS A 27 22.02 -21.64 -22.09
CA LYS A 27 22.33 -22.02 -23.48
C LYS A 27 23.03 -23.38 -23.57
N LYS A 28 23.99 -23.66 -22.69
CA LYS A 28 24.76 -24.92 -22.67
C LYS A 28 23.89 -26.13 -22.31
N HIS A 29 22.99 -25.96 -21.36
CA HIS A 29 22.13 -27.05 -20.85
C HIS A 29 20.76 -27.12 -21.54
N GLY A 30 20.49 -26.26 -22.53
CA GLY A 30 19.26 -26.32 -23.32
C GLY A 30 18.00 -26.29 -22.45
N VAL A 31 17.97 -25.42 -21.44
CA VAL A 31 16.84 -25.31 -20.49
C VAL A 31 15.57 -24.98 -21.30
N LYS A 32 14.72 -25.99 -21.51
CA LYS A 32 13.42 -25.91 -22.20
C LYS A 32 12.32 -26.04 -21.15
N THR A 33 11.26 -25.26 -21.32
CA THR A 33 10.07 -25.31 -20.46
C THR A 33 9.50 -26.73 -20.39
N GLY A 34 9.40 -27.29 -19.19
CA GLY A 34 8.85 -28.64 -18.93
C GLY A 34 9.90 -29.73 -18.71
N ALA A 35 11.20 -29.40 -18.69
CA ALA A 35 12.26 -30.37 -18.40
C ALA A 35 12.55 -30.51 -16.90
N ALA A 36 12.12 -29.56 -16.08
CA ALA A 36 12.35 -29.56 -14.65
C ALA A 36 11.28 -30.38 -13.90
N GLN A 37 11.67 -30.97 -12.76
CA GLN A 37 10.74 -31.65 -11.87
C GLN A 37 9.68 -30.66 -11.34
N ALA A 38 8.40 -31.00 -11.48
CA ALA A 38 7.29 -30.13 -11.10
C ALA A 38 7.38 -29.61 -9.65
N ALA A 39 7.85 -30.44 -8.71
CA ALA A 39 8.07 -30.04 -7.33
C ALA A 39 9.10 -28.91 -7.18
N LEU A 40 10.20 -28.94 -7.95
CA LEU A 40 11.22 -27.88 -7.94
C LEU A 40 10.72 -26.60 -8.61
N VAL A 41 9.86 -26.71 -9.62
CA VAL A 41 9.22 -25.56 -10.26
C VAL A 41 8.25 -24.89 -9.29
N GLN A 42 7.44 -25.67 -8.58
CA GLN A 42 6.48 -25.18 -7.60
C GLN A 42 7.19 -24.50 -6.42
N GLN A 43 8.22 -25.13 -5.84
CA GLN A 43 9.02 -24.52 -4.77
C GLN A 43 9.66 -23.19 -5.23
N ALA A 44 10.21 -23.13 -6.45
CA ALA A 44 10.77 -21.90 -6.98
C ALA A 44 9.71 -20.81 -7.21
N ARG A 45 8.45 -21.20 -7.47
CA ARG A 45 7.32 -20.27 -7.63
C ARG A 45 6.86 -19.72 -6.29
N GLU A 46 6.73 -20.57 -5.28
CA GLU A 46 6.43 -20.15 -3.90
C GLU A 46 7.48 -19.16 -3.41
N GLN A 47 8.77 -19.46 -3.60
CA GLN A 47 9.85 -18.52 -3.29
C GLN A 47 9.79 -17.21 -4.08
N LEU A 48 9.19 -17.18 -5.28
CA LEU A 48 9.01 -15.93 -6.02
C LEU A 48 7.92 -15.08 -5.35
N LEU A 49 6.82 -15.73 -4.99
CA LEU A 49 5.66 -15.10 -4.36
C LEU A 49 6.01 -14.60 -2.96
N ASP A 50 6.71 -15.38 -2.15
CA ASP A 50 7.16 -14.96 -0.83
C ASP A 50 8.01 -13.69 -0.91
N ASN A 51 8.93 -13.61 -1.88
CA ASN A 51 9.75 -12.41 -2.07
C ASN A 51 8.95 -11.19 -2.58
N ALA A 52 7.85 -11.41 -3.30
CA ALA A 52 7.06 -10.34 -3.89
C ALA A 52 5.92 -9.83 -2.98
N PHE A 53 5.39 -10.70 -2.11
CA PHE A 53 4.17 -10.44 -1.33
C PHE A 53 4.42 -10.29 0.18
N LEU A 54 5.63 -10.56 0.67
CA LEU A 54 5.99 -10.19 2.05
C LEU A 54 6.20 -8.68 2.13
N LEU A 55 5.25 -8.00 2.77
CA LEU A 55 5.22 -6.55 2.92
C LEU A 55 6.54 -6.01 3.50
N ASP A 56 7.05 -6.62 4.56
CA ASP A 56 8.29 -6.20 5.22
C ASP A 56 9.48 -6.26 4.26
N ARG A 57 9.58 -7.34 3.47
CA ARG A 57 10.68 -7.50 2.51
C ARG A 57 10.57 -6.51 1.35
N ALA A 58 9.36 -6.26 0.88
CA ALA A 58 9.11 -5.26 -0.16
C ALA A 58 9.44 -3.84 0.35
N GLN A 59 9.11 -3.53 1.60
CA GLN A 59 9.45 -2.26 2.26
C GLN A 59 10.96 -2.09 2.42
N GLU A 60 11.68 -3.12 2.86
CA GLU A 60 13.16 -3.10 2.94
C GLU A 60 13.81 -2.83 1.58
N ILE A 61 13.36 -3.52 0.53
CA ILE A 61 13.88 -3.34 -0.83
C ILE A 61 13.58 -1.92 -1.32
N ALA A 62 12.34 -1.45 -1.14
CA ALA A 62 11.96 -0.10 -1.52
C ALA A 62 12.79 0.96 -0.78
N ALA A 63 12.99 0.80 0.53
CA ALA A 63 13.82 1.70 1.34
C ALA A 63 15.28 1.72 0.87
N SER A 64 15.85 0.55 0.54
CA SER A 64 17.20 0.45 -0.03
C SER A 64 17.31 1.18 -1.36
N MET A 65 16.34 1.00 -2.27
CA MET A 65 16.34 1.67 -3.57
C MET A 65 16.24 3.19 -3.44
N VAL A 66 15.36 3.66 -2.54
CA VAL A 66 15.22 5.09 -2.23
C VAL A 66 16.52 5.66 -1.67
N ASN A 67 17.20 4.92 -0.79
CA ASN A 67 18.50 5.32 -0.26
C ASN A 67 19.58 5.43 -1.34
N ASP A 68 19.63 4.47 -2.27
CA ASP A 68 20.56 4.50 -3.40
C ASP A 68 20.29 5.69 -4.32
N ASP A 69 19.02 5.99 -4.61
CA ASP A 69 18.63 7.17 -5.39
C ASP A 69 19.09 8.48 -4.73
N PHE A 70 19.00 8.58 -3.40
CA PHE A 70 19.51 9.74 -2.66
C PHE A 70 21.03 9.87 -2.75
N ALA A 71 21.76 8.77 -2.59
CA ALA A 71 23.21 8.75 -2.71
C ALA A 71 23.68 9.17 -4.11
N LEU A 72 23.03 8.65 -5.16
CA LEU A 72 23.31 9.04 -6.54
C LEU A 72 22.97 10.50 -6.81
N ALA A 73 21.81 10.97 -6.34
CA ALA A 73 21.42 12.38 -6.46
C ALA A 73 22.41 13.32 -5.77
N GLN A 74 22.97 12.94 -4.62
CA GLN A 74 24.02 13.70 -3.94
C GLN A 74 25.30 13.75 -4.77
N GLN A 75 25.75 12.61 -5.29
CA GLN A 75 26.95 12.54 -6.14
C GLN A 75 26.80 13.38 -7.42
N ILE A 76 25.65 13.30 -8.08
CA ILE A 76 25.35 14.11 -9.28
C ILE A 76 25.40 15.59 -8.92
N ARG A 77 24.75 16.02 -7.82
CA ARG A 77 24.76 17.42 -7.39
C ARG A 77 26.16 17.94 -7.09
N GLN A 78 26.99 17.14 -6.43
CA GLN A 78 28.39 17.46 -6.16
C GLN A 78 29.17 17.65 -7.47
N LYS A 79 29.02 16.72 -8.42
CA LYS A 79 29.69 16.80 -9.73
C LYS A 79 29.20 17.98 -10.57
N VAL A 80 27.91 18.32 -10.49
CA VAL A 80 27.35 19.51 -11.13
C VAL A 80 27.93 20.79 -10.54
N SER A 81 28.09 20.85 -9.21
CA SER A 81 28.73 22.01 -8.55
C SER A 81 30.17 22.20 -9.03
N GLU A 82 30.97 21.13 -9.02
CA GLU A 82 32.34 21.12 -9.53
C GLU A 82 32.39 21.55 -11.00
N ALA A 83 31.44 21.09 -11.82
CA ALA A 83 31.38 21.46 -13.23
C ALA A 83 31.03 22.94 -13.43
N ILE A 84 30.11 23.50 -12.65
CA ILE A 84 29.73 24.93 -12.72
C ILE A 84 30.94 25.82 -12.43
N GLU A 85 31.76 25.47 -11.44
CA GLU A 85 32.98 26.23 -11.09
C GLU A 85 34.01 26.25 -12.23
N SER A 86 34.01 25.23 -13.09
CA SER A 86 34.92 25.13 -14.25
C SER A 86 34.44 25.87 -15.51
N ILE A 87 33.21 26.39 -15.52
CA ILE A 87 32.66 27.07 -16.69
C ILE A 87 33.33 28.44 -16.86
N ASP A 88 33.95 28.66 -18.02
CA ASP A 88 34.43 29.99 -18.42
C ASP A 88 33.24 30.93 -18.68
N PRO A 89 33.04 31.98 -17.87
CA PRO A 89 31.91 32.91 -18.03
C PRO A 89 32.01 33.75 -19.30
N THR A 90 33.19 33.84 -19.91
CA THR A 90 33.42 34.60 -21.15
C THR A 90 33.12 33.80 -22.41
N ALA A 91 32.91 32.48 -22.29
CA ALA A 91 32.64 31.58 -23.41
C ALA A 91 31.23 31.71 -24.02
N GLY A 92 30.46 32.75 -23.65
CA GLY A 92 29.20 33.14 -24.27
C GLY A 92 28.18 31.99 -24.36
N PRO A 93 27.76 31.56 -25.57
CA PRO A 93 26.75 30.51 -25.73
C PRO A 93 27.12 29.16 -25.10
N LEU A 94 28.41 28.82 -25.01
CA LEU A 94 28.85 27.56 -24.43
C LEU A 94 28.63 27.54 -22.91
N ALA A 95 28.92 28.66 -22.25
CA ALA A 95 28.66 28.84 -20.81
C ALA A 95 27.16 28.70 -20.50
N LEU A 96 26.31 29.34 -21.30
CA LEU A 96 24.85 29.25 -21.14
C LEU A 96 24.31 27.83 -21.30
N ARG A 97 24.84 27.05 -22.26
CA ARG A 97 24.47 25.64 -22.43
C ARG A 97 24.91 24.79 -21.25
N GLY A 98 26.12 25.00 -20.73
CA GLY A 98 26.62 24.32 -19.53
C GLY A 98 25.72 24.59 -18.32
N LEU A 99 25.35 25.85 -18.10
CA LEU A 99 24.44 26.24 -17.03
C LEU A 99 23.03 25.66 -17.20
N ALA A 100 22.49 25.63 -18.41
CA ALA A 100 21.19 25.01 -18.69
C ALA A 100 21.21 23.49 -18.45
N ALA A 101 22.29 22.81 -18.82
CA ALA A 101 22.47 21.38 -18.56
C ALA A 101 22.58 21.12 -17.04
N ALA A 102 23.35 21.93 -16.32
CA ALA A 102 23.46 21.87 -14.87
C ALA A 102 22.10 22.08 -14.18
N ALA A 103 21.35 23.11 -14.57
CA ALA A 103 20.01 23.37 -14.04
C ALA A 103 19.04 22.20 -14.30
N THR A 104 19.13 21.56 -15.47
CA THR A 104 18.32 20.39 -15.81
C THR A 104 18.68 19.19 -14.93
N ALA A 105 19.97 18.93 -14.71
CA ALA A 105 20.43 17.86 -13.81
C ALA A 105 19.96 18.08 -12.36
N LEU A 106 20.03 19.31 -11.86
CA LEU A 106 19.51 19.67 -10.53
C LEU A 106 18.00 19.45 -10.44
N LYS A 107 17.24 19.88 -11.45
CA LYS A 107 15.79 19.66 -11.50
C LYS A 107 15.44 18.16 -11.47
N LEU A 108 16.08 17.36 -12.32
CA LEU A 108 15.79 15.93 -12.42
C LEU A 108 16.11 15.19 -11.11
N THR A 109 17.25 15.50 -10.49
CA THR A 109 17.60 14.91 -9.18
C THR A 109 16.64 15.31 -8.08
N GLN A 110 16.16 16.56 -8.08
CA GLN A 110 15.14 17.04 -7.15
C GLN A 110 13.77 16.36 -7.36
N ASP A 111 13.35 16.18 -8.61
CA ASP A 111 12.10 15.50 -8.96
C ASP A 111 12.12 14.03 -8.51
N VAL A 112 13.24 13.32 -8.69
CA VAL A 112 13.42 11.94 -8.20
C VAL A 112 13.34 11.91 -6.68
N CYS A 113 14.10 12.77 -5.99
CA CYS A 113 14.11 12.82 -4.52
C CYS A 113 12.71 13.07 -3.93
N ARG A 114 11.94 14.01 -4.51
CA ARG A 114 10.58 14.33 -4.04
C ARG A 114 9.58 13.20 -4.25
N ARG A 115 9.73 12.42 -5.33
CA ARG A 115 8.87 11.27 -5.59
C ARG A 115 9.23 10.07 -4.73
N ALA A 116 10.52 9.85 -4.49
CA ALA A 116 11.04 8.75 -3.68
C ALA A 116 10.59 8.86 -2.22
N LEU A 117 10.54 10.07 -1.68
CA LEU A 117 10.07 10.34 -0.33
C LEU A 117 9.09 11.53 -0.33
N PRO A 118 7.80 11.31 -0.63
CA PRO A 118 6.80 12.37 -0.67
C PRO A 118 6.54 12.90 0.74
N LEU A 119 7.26 13.96 1.11
CA LEU A 119 7.19 14.61 2.43
C LEU A 119 5.75 14.99 2.81
N GLU A 120 4.93 15.38 1.81
CA GLU A 120 3.52 15.71 1.97
C GLU A 120 2.70 14.51 2.46
N ARG A 121 2.94 13.32 1.89
CA ARG A 121 2.27 12.06 2.29
C ARG A 121 2.85 11.44 3.56
N LEU A 122 4.09 11.77 3.90
CA LEU A 122 4.71 11.34 5.16
C LEU A 122 3.99 11.94 6.36
N ASN A 123 3.55 13.20 6.26
CA ASN A 123 2.72 13.82 7.30
C ASN A 123 1.32 13.20 7.41
N GLU A 124 0.73 12.79 6.29
CA GLU A 124 -0.54 12.06 6.26
C GLU A 124 -0.41 10.66 6.86
N ALA A 125 0.68 9.93 6.54
CA ALA A 125 0.93 8.59 7.08
C ALA A 125 1.23 8.57 8.59
N LEU A 126 1.71 9.68 9.16
CA LEU A 126 1.85 9.85 10.61
C LEU A 126 0.50 10.11 11.30
N HIS A 127 -0.53 10.52 10.55
CA HIS A 127 -1.92 10.58 11.00
C HIS A 127 -2.62 9.28 10.65
N VAL A 128 -2.30 8.21 11.37
CA VAL A 128 -3.14 7.00 11.36
C VAL A 128 -4.41 7.37 12.12
N GLU A 129 -5.49 7.68 11.41
CA GLU A 129 -6.82 7.64 12.03
C GLU A 129 -7.05 6.20 12.50
N GLU A 130 -7.15 6.00 13.82
CA GLU A 130 -7.49 4.70 14.38
C GLU A 130 -8.81 4.22 13.75
N MET A 131 -8.80 3.05 13.12
CA MET A 131 -10.03 2.46 12.60
C MET A 131 -11.01 2.30 13.77
N PRO A 132 -12.29 2.70 13.61
CA PRO A 132 -13.27 2.52 14.67
C PRO A 132 -13.43 1.03 14.97
N GLU A 133 -13.26 0.65 16.24
CA GLU A 133 -13.45 -0.71 16.69
C GLU A 133 -14.94 -1.04 16.77
N LEU A 134 -15.38 -2.12 16.11
CA LEU A 134 -16.72 -2.67 16.30
C LEU A 134 -16.78 -3.43 17.63
N VAL A 135 -17.30 -2.79 18.67
CA VAL A 135 -17.46 -3.41 20.00
C VAL A 135 -18.84 -4.06 20.10
N ILE A 136 -18.89 -5.39 19.98
CA ILE A 136 -20.12 -6.18 20.21
C ILE A 136 -20.27 -6.42 21.71
N ARG A 137 -21.33 -5.89 22.33
CA ARG A 137 -21.69 -6.14 23.74
C ARG A 137 -23.02 -6.85 23.83
N VAL A 138 -23.16 -7.75 24.80
CA VAL A 138 -24.45 -8.33 25.15
C VAL A 138 -25.24 -7.28 25.92
N MET A 139 -26.40 -6.91 25.40
CA MET A 139 -27.29 -5.94 26.07
C MET A 139 -27.85 -6.54 27.36
N THR A 140 -27.83 -5.76 28.43
CA THR A 140 -28.54 -6.10 29.67
C THR A 140 -30.05 -5.85 29.51
N ALA A 141 -30.85 -6.36 30.43
CA ALA A 141 -32.30 -6.14 30.41
C ALA A 141 -32.67 -4.63 30.52
N GLU A 142 -31.85 -3.86 31.22
CA GLU A 142 -31.99 -2.41 31.36
C GLU A 142 -31.69 -1.70 30.03
N ASP A 143 -30.62 -2.09 29.33
CA ASP A 143 -30.27 -1.54 28.01
C ASP A 143 -31.37 -1.82 26.97
N VAL A 144 -31.98 -3.01 27.03
CA VAL A 144 -33.09 -3.38 26.14
C VAL A 144 -34.31 -2.52 26.45
N LYS A 145 -34.62 -2.28 27.73
CA LYS A 145 -35.75 -1.43 28.12
C LYS A 145 -35.57 0.00 27.62
N GLU A 146 -34.40 0.58 27.83
CA GLU A 146 -34.07 1.94 27.36
C GLU A 146 -34.15 2.04 25.83
N LEU A 147 -33.61 1.05 25.11
CA LEU A 147 -33.67 1.00 23.65
C LEU A 147 -35.12 0.95 23.14
N ARG A 148 -35.98 0.14 23.78
CA ARG A 148 -37.39 0.03 23.42
C ARG A 148 -38.16 1.32 23.72
N GLU A 149 -37.84 2.00 24.81
CA GLU A 149 -38.41 3.32 25.13
C GLU A 149 -38.00 4.38 24.11
N ARG A 150 -36.73 4.39 23.70
CA ARG A 150 -36.22 5.30 22.67
C ARG A 150 -36.89 5.07 21.33
N GLN A 151 -37.01 3.82 20.89
CA GLN A 151 -37.74 3.45 19.67
C GLN A 151 -39.22 3.88 19.72
N ARG A 152 -39.89 3.74 20.87
CA ARG A 152 -41.27 4.22 21.04
C ARG A 152 -41.39 5.74 20.89
N ARG A 153 -40.47 6.51 21.50
CA ARG A 153 -40.45 7.97 21.34
C ARG A 153 -40.19 8.38 19.90
N GLU A 154 -39.22 7.76 19.24
CA GLU A 154 -38.90 8.05 17.83
C GLU A 154 -40.09 7.75 16.90
N LEU A 155 -40.82 6.67 17.14
CA LEU A 155 -42.03 6.32 16.39
C LEU A 155 -43.20 7.27 16.66
N ALA A 156 -43.41 7.69 17.90
CA ALA A 156 -44.44 8.66 18.26
C ALA A 156 -44.15 10.05 17.63
N VAL A 157 -42.89 10.49 17.64
CA VAL A 157 -42.46 11.72 16.93
C VAL A 157 -42.69 11.58 15.42
N LEU A 158 -42.35 10.42 14.82
CA LEU A 158 -42.56 10.17 13.39
C LEU A 158 -44.05 10.14 13.01
N ASN A 159 -44.91 9.66 13.91
CA ASN A 159 -46.36 9.63 13.74
C ASN A 159 -47.04 10.98 14.08
N GLY A 160 -46.28 11.99 14.49
CA GLY A 160 -46.79 13.34 14.75
C GLY A 160 -47.48 13.51 16.11
N GLU A 161 -47.23 12.60 17.05
CA GLU A 161 -47.71 12.71 18.43
C GLU A 161 -46.81 13.66 19.22
N VAL A 162 -47.41 14.59 19.98
CA VAL A 162 -46.68 15.49 20.88
C VAL A 162 -46.36 14.72 22.15
N ILE A 163 -45.08 14.46 22.39
CA ILE A 163 -44.60 13.78 23.59
C ILE A 163 -44.16 14.85 24.59
N ASP A 164 -44.88 15.00 25.71
CA ASP A 164 -44.38 15.75 26.87
C ASP A 164 -43.34 14.90 27.61
N ASP A 165 -42.17 15.47 27.92
CA ASP A 165 -40.99 14.76 28.44
C ASP A 165 -41.19 14.06 29.81
N GLU A 166 -42.32 14.28 30.49
CA GLU A 166 -42.60 13.73 31.83
C GLU A 166 -43.45 12.45 31.83
N GLU A 167 -44.10 12.09 30.72
CA GLU A 167 -44.99 10.93 30.68
C GLU A 167 -44.43 9.84 29.77
N SER A 168 -43.88 8.77 30.38
CA SER A 168 -43.48 7.59 29.62
C SER A 168 -44.71 7.00 28.92
N PRO A 169 -44.64 6.70 27.61
CA PRO A 169 -45.79 6.17 26.89
C PRO A 169 -46.26 4.86 27.54
N PRO A 170 -47.58 4.65 27.65
CA PRO A 170 -48.14 3.52 28.38
C PRO A 170 -47.62 2.20 27.80
N ILE A 171 -47.20 1.29 28.69
CA ILE A 171 -46.82 -0.07 28.31
C ILE A 171 -48.10 -0.76 27.82
N PRO A 172 -48.18 -1.25 26.57
CA PRO A 172 -49.33 -2.04 26.15
C PRO A 172 -49.34 -3.34 26.97
N GLU A 173 -50.48 -3.66 27.58
CA GLU A 173 -50.65 -4.94 28.28
C GLU A 173 -50.41 -6.09 27.29
N GLU A 174 -49.69 -7.12 27.75
CA GLU A 174 -49.33 -8.31 26.97
C GLU A 174 -50.60 -8.98 26.43
N GLY A 175 -50.95 -8.67 25.18
CA GLY A 175 -51.86 -9.46 24.39
C GLY A 175 -51.16 -10.74 23.97
N ASP A 176 -51.64 -11.86 24.50
CA ASP A 176 -51.20 -13.23 24.19
C ASP A 176 -51.48 -13.53 22.71
N GLY A 177 -50.56 -13.10 21.85
CA GLY A 177 -50.65 -13.22 20.39
C GLY A 177 -49.99 -14.51 19.94
N ILE A 178 -50.73 -15.61 19.97
CA ILE A 178 -50.40 -16.83 19.23
C ILE A 178 -50.27 -16.44 17.75
N ILE A 179 -49.05 -16.48 17.21
CA ILE A 179 -48.84 -16.46 15.76
C ILE A 179 -49.25 -17.84 15.24
N VAL A 180 -50.47 -17.94 14.72
CA VAL A 180 -50.87 -19.06 13.87
C VAL A 180 -50.20 -18.84 12.52
N ILE A 181 -49.19 -19.66 12.22
CA ILE A 181 -48.69 -19.82 10.86
C ILE A 181 -49.71 -20.71 10.16
N ASP A 182 -50.49 -20.12 9.25
CA ASP A 182 -51.34 -20.86 8.31
C ASP A 182 -50.44 -21.38 7.18
N ASP A 183 -50.06 -22.65 7.29
CA ASP A 183 -49.48 -23.43 6.21
C ASP A 183 -50.64 -24.13 5.49
N SER A 184 -51.04 -23.59 4.34
CA SER A 184 -51.98 -24.24 3.42
C SER A 184 -51.49 -24.06 1.97
N ASP A 185 -51.09 -25.21 1.40
CA ASP A 185 -50.81 -25.60 -0.01
C ASP A 185 -50.91 -24.57 -1.15
#